data_AF-A0A956A6Z2-F1
#
_entry.id   AF-A0A956A6Z2-F1
#
_cell.length_a   1.000
_cell.length_b   1.000
_cell.length_c   1.000
_cell.angle_alpha   90.00
_cell.angle_beta   90.00
_cell.angle_gamma   90.00
#
_symmetry.space_group_name_H-M   'P 1'
#
loop_
_entity.id
_entity.type
_entity.pdbx_description
1 polymer ?
#
loop_
_entity_poly.entity_id
_entity_poly.type
_entity_poly.pdbx_seq_one_letter_code
_entity_poly.pdbx_strand_id
1 'polypeptide(L)' 'MAAITAPTPAGVDPGELSWCEVDADALGHNVRELRRRVGDGVLLAPVVKSDAYGHGLALAARAFVDA' A
#
# COMPACT_ATOMS: atom_id res chain seq x y z
N MET A 1 -8.10 10.69 9.83
CA MET A 1 -7.10 9.69 10.26
C MET A 1 -7.77 8.66 11.14
N ALA A 2 -8.21 7.53 10.59
CA ALA A 2 -8.52 6.36 11.39
C ALA A 2 -7.27 5.49 11.37
N ALA A 3 -6.56 5.40 12.48
CA ALA A 3 -5.46 4.44 12.63
C ALA A 3 -6.08 3.04 12.50
N ILE A 4 -5.69 2.30 11.47
CA ILE A 4 -5.92 0.85 11.44
C ILE A 4 -4.91 0.28 12.43
N THR A 5 -5.26 0.25 13.70
CA THR A 5 -4.44 -0.38 14.73
C THR A 5 -4.51 -1.88 14.49
N ALA A 6 -3.44 -2.46 13.94
CA ALA A 6 -3.29 -3.91 13.94
C ALA A 6 -3.37 -4.40 15.40
N PRO A 7 -4.14 -5.47 15.70
CA PRO A 7 -4.24 -5.96 17.06
C PRO A 7 -2.85 -6.35 17.57
N THR A 8 -2.52 -5.94 18.79
CA THR A 8 -1.29 -6.35 19.47
C THR A 8 -1.19 -7.88 19.45
N PRO A 9 -0.11 -8.47 18.91
CA PRO A 9 0.09 -9.92 18.95
C PRO A 9 0.06 -10.41 20.40
N ALA A 10 -0.66 -11.50 20.66
CA ALA A 10 -0.78 -12.04 22.01
C ALA A 10 0.59 -12.43 22.58
N GLY A 11 0.91 -11.93 23.78
CA GLY A 11 2.16 -12.25 24.49
C GLY A 11 3.34 -11.30 24.23
N VAL A 12 3.14 -10.18 23.52
CA VAL A 12 4.16 -9.15 23.31
C VAL A 12 3.82 -7.89 24.13
N ASP A 13 4.80 -7.35 24.87
CA ASP A 13 4.64 -6.07 25.56
C ASP A 13 4.47 -4.96 24.51
N PRO A 14 3.43 -4.10 24.61
CA PRO A 14 3.26 -2.96 23.71
C PRO A 14 4.51 -2.07 23.57
N GLY A 15 5.35 -1.98 24.60
CA GLY A 15 6.60 -1.21 24.59
C GLY A 15 7.71 -1.80 23.71
N GLU A 16 7.58 -3.06 23.29
CA GLU A 16 8.53 -3.77 22.41
C GLU A 16 8.08 -3.76 20.93
N LEU A 17 6.90 -3.23 20.64
CA LEU A 17 6.35 -3.17 19.28
C LEU A 17 6.91 -1.98 18.50
N SER A 18 7.22 -2.21 17.23
CA SER A 18 7.46 -1.17 16.22
C SER A 18 6.53 -1.41 15.04
N TRP A 19 6.05 -0.33 14.42
CA TRP A 19 5.15 -0.41 13.28
C TRP A 19 5.58 0.52 12.14
N CYS A 20 5.06 0.22 10.96
CA CYS A 20 5.17 1.04 9.75
C CYS A 20 3.77 1.32 9.24
N GLU A 21 3.48 2.58 8.93
CA GLU A 21 2.20 2.99 8.36
C GLU A 21 2.33 3.13 6.84
N VAL A 22 1.36 2.58 6.11
CA VAL A 22 1.29 2.65 4.66
C VAL A 22 0.03 3.40 4.26
N ASP A 23 0.20 4.47 3.49
CA ASP A 23 -0.90 5.28 2.95
C ASP A 23 -1.34 4.73 1.59
N ALA A 24 -2.53 4.10 1.56
CA ALA A 24 -3.12 3.56 0.34
C ALA A 24 -3.57 4.65 -0.65
N ASP A 25 -3.96 5.84 -0.17
CA ASP A 25 -4.37 6.94 -1.03
C ASP A 25 -3.15 7.52 -1.78
N ALA A 26 -1.99 7.56 -1.12
CA ALA A 26 -0.73 7.92 -1.75
C ALA A 26 -0.33 6.92 -2.86
N LEU A 27 -0.54 5.62 -2.64
CA LEU A 27 -0.32 4.59 -3.66
C LEU A 27 -1.21 4.81 -4.89
N GLY A 28 -2.52 5.02 -4.69
CA GLY A 28 -3.46 5.28 -5.77
C GLY A 28 -3.19 6.61 -6.49
N HIS A 29 -2.80 7.66 -5.76
CA HIS A 29 -2.34 8.92 -6.36
C HIS A 29 -1.18 8.71 -7.33
N ASN A 30 -0.18 7.92 -6.94
CA ASN A 30 0.99 7.68 -7.78
C ASN A 30 0.64 6.93 -9.08
N VAL A 31 -0.31 5.99 -9.03
CA VAL A 31 -0.84 5.31 -10.23
C VAL A 31 -1.53 6.30 -11.17
N ARG A 32 -2.39 7.18 -10.63
CA ARG A 32 -3.06 8.23 -11.42
C ARG A 32 -2.07 9.20 -12.06
N GLU A 33 -1.02 9.58 -11.34
CA GLU A 33 0.04 10.43 -11.89
C GLU A 33 0.84 9.74 -13.01
N LEU A 34 1.14 8.44 -12.87
CA LEU A 34 1.75 7.66 -13.95
C LEU A 34 0.83 7.58 -15.16
N ARG A 35 -0.46 7.26 -14.95
CA ARG A 35 -1.48 7.22 -16.01
C ARG A 35 -1.54 8.53 -16.79
N ARG A 36 -1.58 9.68 -16.10
CA ARG A 36 -1.60 11.01 -16.72
C ARG A 36 -0.37 11.25 -17.61
N ARG A 37 0.79 10.68 -17.28
CA ARG A 37 2.04 10.86 -18.01
C ARG A 37 2.19 9.92 -19.20
N VAL A 38 1.78 8.66 -19.06
CA VAL A 38 1.92 7.65 -20.14
C VAL A 38 0.73 7.64 -21.11
N GLY A 39 -0.42 8.19 -20.70
CA GLY A 39 -1.66 8.22 -21.49
C GLY A 39 -2.48 6.93 -21.38
N ASP A 40 -3.75 6.99 -21.75
CA ASP A 40 -4.72 5.89 -21.53
C ASP A 40 -4.47 4.66 -22.39
N GLY A 41 -3.79 4.81 -23.53
CA GLY A 41 -3.48 3.71 -24.44
C GLY A 41 -2.33 2.78 -24.00
N VAL A 42 -1.63 3.12 -22.91
CA VAL A 42 -0.48 2.35 -22.41
C VAL A 42 -0.92 1.43 -21.28
N LEU A 43 -0.57 0.15 -21.34
CA LEU A 43 -0.82 -0.76 -20.22
C LEU A 43 0.15 -0.43 -19.06
N LEU A 44 -0.40 -0.26 -17.85
CA LEU A 44 0.38 -0.15 -16.63
C LEU A 44 0.41 -1.51 -15.92
N ALA A 45 1.60 -1.96 -15.54
CA ALA A 45 1.81 -3.21 -14.82
C ALA A 45 2.53 -2.93 -13.49
N PRO A 46 1.81 -2.54 -12.41
CA PRO A 46 2.38 -2.33 -11.09
C PRO A 46 2.96 -3.65 -10.55
N VAL A 47 4.21 -3.62 -10.09
CA VAL A 47 4.90 -4.80 -9.57
C VAL A 47 4.72 -4.88 -8.06
N VAL A 48 4.10 -5.97 -7.59
CA VAL A 48 3.79 -6.22 -6.16
C VAL A 48 4.65 -7.32 -5.54
N LYS A 49 5.86 -7.55 -6.05
CA LYS A 49 6.77 -8.58 -5.51
C LYS A 49 7.18 -8.25 -4.06
N SER A 50 7.58 -9.30 -3.32
CA SER A 50 8.07 -9.17 -1.93
C SER A 50 7.09 -8.40 -1.04
N ASP A 51 5.83 -8.84 -1.02
CA ASP A 51 4.75 -8.18 -0.27
C ASP A 51 4.55 -6.70 -0.64
N ALA A 52 4.53 -6.42 -1.96
CA ALA A 52 4.56 -5.06 -2.49
C ALA A 52 5.69 -4.20 -1.92
N TYR A 53 6.92 -4.75 -1.89
CA TYR A 53 8.09 -4.10 -1.31
C TYR A 53 7.91 -3.72 0.17
N GLY A 54 7.17 -4.55 0.94
CA GLY A 54 6.86 -4.32 2.35
C GLY A 54 5.71 -3.35 2.63
N HIS A 55 4.97 -2.92 1.60
CA HIS A 55 3.77 -2.08 1.76
C HIS A 55 2.49 -2.90 2.03
N GLY A 56 2.57 -4.23 1.91
CA GLY A 56 1.42 -5.13 2.02
C GLY A 56 0.81 -5.45 0.66
N LEU A 57 0.87 -6.72 0.25
CA LEU A 57 0.49 -7.19 -1.07
C LEU A 57 -0.97 -6.89 -1.40
N ALA A 58 -1.89 -7.24 -0.51
CA ALA A 58 -3.32 -7.07 -0.76
C ALA A 58 -3.73 -5.59 -0.74
N LEU A 59 -3.18 -4.81 0.20
CA LEU A 59 -3.44 -3.37 0.31
C LEU A 59 -2.97 -2.63 -0.95
N ALA A 60 -1.71 -2.84 -1.35
CA ALA A 60 -1.14 -2.18 -2.52
C ALA A 60 -1.80 -2.64 -3.83
N ALA A 61 -2.01 -3.94 -4.02
CA ALA A 61 -2.64 -4.46 -5.24
C ALA A 61 -4.06 -3.92 -5.43
N ARG A 62 -4.84 -3.80 -4.34
CA ARG A 62 -6.17 -3.18 -4.39
C ARG A 62 -6.08 -1.70 -4.76
N ALA A 63 -5.23 -0.94 -4.08
CA ALA A 63 -5.02 0.48 -4.35
C ALA A 63 -4.59 0.75 -5.80
N PHE A 64 -3.82 -0.15 -6.41
CA PHE A 64 -3.38 -0.01 -7.80
C PHE A 64 -4.45 -0.35 -8.84
N VAL A 65 -5.35 -1.28 -8.55
CA VAL A 65 -6.44 -1.66 -9.46
C VAL A 65 -7.61 -0.68 -9.39
N ASP A 66 -7.85 -0.10 -8.20
CA ASP A 66 -8.97 0.81 -7.96
C ASP A 66 -8.68 2.26 -8.42
N ALA A 67 -7.41 2.59 -8.71
CA ALA A 67 -6.94 3.92 -9.09
C ALA A 67 -6.99 4.20 -10.59
#